data_AF-A0A0J6P2T1-F1
#
_entry.id   AF-A0A0J6P2T1-F1
#
_cell.length_a   1.000
_cell.length_b   1.000
_cell.length_c   1.000
_cell.angle_alpha   90.00
_cell.angle_beta   90.00
_cell.angle_gamma   90.00
#
_symmetry.space_group_name_H-M   'P 1'
#
loop_
_entity.id
_entity.type
_entity.pdbx_description
1 polymer ?
#
loop_
_entity_poly.entity_id
_entity_poly.type
_entity_poly.pdbx_seq_one_letter_code
_entity_poly.pdbx_strand_id
1 'polypeptide(L)'
;MRTCSFLILVIVIVLANDIYRLIMGEDWLSKEKSNRVEAAGWLGLALLPYSKLTNIATEIRAGNKLLKGIELSADELKILNDAGYFDKVTKVDKVGKSGNVAKASELKFGNTEKLESHFIKHGGEFGGTYSNAVEYLAGANNVIKNGTKVQYNYKGELRTGYVKFMKNSSLTNPKGVPIKSYAKFEFVGTNNLGEITTYHVESGKTFWKLLNNGKNIPVINPVE
;
A
#
# COMPACT_ATOMS: atom_id res chain seq x y z
N MET A 1 -8.58 33.00 -27.97
CA MET A 1 -8.48 31.73 -28.72
C MET A 1 -7.09 31.58 -29.34
N ARG A 2 -6.06 31.19 -28.57
CA ARG A 2 -4.73 30.84 -29.13
C ARG A 2 -4.00 29.71 -28.37
N THR A 3 -4.53 29.24 -27.24
CA THR A 3 -3.88 28.26 -26.37
C THR A 3 -4.18 26.80 -26.72
N CYS A 4 -5.35 26.48 -27.30
CA CYS A 4 -5.65 25.10 -27.72
C CYS A 4 -4.79 24.60 -28.89
N SER A 5 -4.45 25.48 -29.85
CA SER A 5 -3.72 25.06 -31.06
C SER A 5 -2.29 24.63 -30.79
N PHE A 6 -1.65 25.21 -29.76
CA PHE A 6 -0.26 24.87 -29.41
C PHE A 6 -0.16 23.53 -28.68
N LEU A 7 -1.13 23.22 -27.82
CA LEU A 7 -1.17 21.95 -27.08
C LEU A 7 -1.41 20.75 -28.02
N ILE A 8 -2.31 20.91 -28.99
CA ILE A 8 -2.58 19.89 -30.01
C ILE A 8 -1.31 19.62 -30.84
N LEU A 9 -0.58 20.67 -31.23
CA LEU A 9 0.65 20.55 -32.00
C LEU A 9 1.73 19.77 -31.23
N VAL A 10 1.90 20.03 -29.94
CA VAL A 10 2.88 19.33 -29.10
C VAL A 10 2.55 17.84 -28.96
N ILE A 11 1.27 17.50 -28.75
CA ILE A 11 0.84 16.10 -28.64
C ILE A 11 1.11 15.33 -29.94
N VAL A 12 0.80 15.94 -31.09
CA VAL A 12 1.03 15.31 -32.41
C VAL A 12 2.52 15.07 -32.65
N ILE A 13 3.40 15.99 -32.25
CA ILE A 13 4.85 15.83 -32.38
C ILE A 13 5.38 14.70 -31.48
N VAL A 14 4.87 14.59 -30.26
CA VAL A 14 5.26 13.50 -29.33
C VAL A 14 4.85 12.14 -29.89
N LEU A 15 3.62 12.01 -30.37
CA LEU A 15 3.14 10.75 -30.98
C LEU A 15 3.92 10.41 -32.26
N ALA A 16 4.24 11.40 -33.09
CA ALA A 16 5.07 11.19 -34.27
C ALA A 16 6.48 10.70 -33.90
N ASN A 17 7.07 11.22 -32.82
CA ASN A 17 8.34 10.73 -32.30
C ASN A 17 8.22 9.30 -31.76
N ASP A 18 7.15 8.95 -31.04
CA ASP A 18 6.95 7.58 -30.55
C ASP A 18 6.75 6.57 -31.70
N ILE A 19 6.07 6.96 -32.78
CA ILE A 19 6.00 6.16 -34.02
C ILE A 19 7.40 5.98 -34.62
N TYR A 20 8.18 7.05 -34.70
CA TYR A 20 9.54 6.98 -35.21
C TYR A 20 10.44 6.07 -34.37
N ARG A 21 10.42 6.23 -33.04
CA ARG A 21 11.16 5.40 -32.08
C ARG A 21 10.75 3.93 -32.19
N LEU A 22 9.47 3.64 -32.38
CA LEU A 22 8.97 2.28 -32.58
C LEU A 22 9.51 1.66 -33.87
N ILE A 23 9.54 2.40 -34.97
CA ILE A 23 9.98 1.88 -36.28
C ILE A 23 11.51 1.76 -36.33
N MET A 24 12.21 2.82 -35.93
CA MET A 24 13.64 3.00 -36.15
C MET A 24 14.50 2.54 -34.97
N GLY A 25 13.94 2.43 -33.76
CA GLY A 25 14.69 2.06 -32.56
C GLY A 25 15.62 3.14 -32.03
N GLU A 26 15.45 4.39 -32.47
CA GLU A 26 16.21 5.56 -32.04
C GLU A 26 15.30 6.79 -31.94
N ASP A 27 15.65 7.76 -31.08
CA ASP A 27 14.96 9.05 -31.01
C ASP A 27 15.32 9.92 -32.23
N TRP A 28 14.32 10.57 -32.82
CA TRP A 28 14.55 11.31 -34.07
C TRP A 28 15.38 12.60 -33.90
N LEU A 29 15.38 13.21 -32.71
CA LEU A 29 16.12 14.43 -32.39
C LEU A 29 17.51 14.11 -31.86
N SER A 30 17.60 13.22 -30.86
CA SER A 30 18.86 12.93 -30.18
C SER A 30 19.69 11.85 -30.87
N LYS A 31 19.07 11.04 -31.75
CA LYS A 31 19.68 9.85 -32.37
C LYS A 31 20.14 8.79 -31.37
N GLU A 32 19.71 8.90 -30.12
CA GLU A 32 20.01 7.90 -29.10
C GLU A 32 19.13 6.66 -29.29
N LYS A 33 19.70 5.48 -28.99
CA LYS A 33 18.95 4.22 -29.00
C LYS A 33 17.76 4.33 -28.05
N SER A 34 16.59 4.00 -28.56
CA SER A 34 15.34 4.11 -27.83
C SER A 34 14.72 2.74 -27.56
N ASN A 35 13.97 2.65 -26.47
CA ASN A 35 13.24 1.43 -26.12
C ASN A 35 11.95 1.35 -26.96
N ARG A 36 11.94 0.43 -27.93
CA ARG A 36 10.80 0.20 -28.84
C ARG A 36 9.55 -0.27 -28.09
N VAL A 37 9.71 -0.99 -26.98
CA VAL A 37 8.58 -1.46 -26.14
C VAL A 37 7.91 -0.28 -25.44
N GLU A 38 8.71 0.64 -24.90
CA GLU A 38 8.20 1.86 -24.28
C GLU A 38 7.45 2.73 -25.28
N ALA A 39 8.00 2.90 -26.49
CA ALA A 39 7.34 3.63 -27.57
C ALA A 39 6.01 2.98 -28.01
N ALA A 40 5.96 1.65 -28.13
CA ALA A 40 4.72 0.91 -28.40
C ALA A 40 3.67 1.11 -27.30
N GLY A 41 4.12 1.13 -26.04
CA GLY A 41 3.27 1.37 -24.88
C GLY A 41 2.61 2.76 -24.89
N TRP A 42 3.38 3.81 -25.18
CA TRP A 42 2.84 5.19 -25.29
C TRP A 42 1.84 5.34 -26.42
N LEU A 43 2.09 4.70 -27.57
CA LEU A 43 1.14 4.68 -28.69
C LEU A 43 -0.14 3.92 -28.35
N GLY A 44 -0.03 2.80 -27.62
CA GLY A 44 -1.20 2.08 -27.11
C GLY A 44 -2.03 2.94 -26.16
N LEU A 45 -1.39 3.69 -25.26
CA LEU A 45 -2.09 4.56 -24.30
C LEU A 45 -2.91 5.66 -25.00
N ALA A 46 -2.44 6.15 -26.15
CA ALA A 46 -3.14 7.15 -26.96
C ALA A 46 -4.43 6.63 -27.60
N LEU A 47 -4.61 5.30 -27.69
CA LEU A 47 -5.83 4.67 -28.21
C LEU A 47 -6.92 4.55 -27.14
N LEU A 48 -6.61 4.78 -25.86
CA LEU A 48 -7.59 4.70 -24.79
C LEU A 48 -8.56 5.90 -24.83
N PRO A 49 -9.86 5.67 -24.56
CA PRO A 49 -10.80 6.76 -24.37
C PRO A 49 -10.35 7.74 -23.28
N TYR A 50 -10.53 9.04 -23.53
CA TYR A 50 -10.14 10.09 -22.58
C TYR A 50 -10.75 9.90 -21.18
N SER A 51 -12.01 9.47 -21.10
CA SER A 51 -12.70 9.19 -19.82
C SER A 51 -12.01 8.09 -19.00
N LYS A 52 -11.44 7.08 -19.66
CA LYS A 52 -10.68 6.03 -18.99
C LYS A 52 -9.33 6.56 -18.52
N LEU A 53 -8.65 7.36 -19.32
CA LEU A 53 -7.40 8.01 -18.91
C LEU A 53 -7.58 8.91 -17.68
N THR A 54 -8.68 9.68 -17.61
CA THR A 54 -8.97 10.52 -16.44
C THR A 54 -9.30 9.70 -15.20
N ASN A 55 -10.02 8.58 -15.35
CA ASN A 55 -10.31 7.68 -14.25
C ASN A 55 -9.04 6.98 -13.76
N ILE A 56 -8.19 6.51 -14.68
CA ILE A 56 -6.87 5.96 -14.39
C ILE A 56 -6.03 6.97 -13.60
N ALA A 57 -5.98 8.22 -14.05
CA ALA A 57 -5.27 9.28 -13.34
C ALA A 57 -5.85 9.57 -11.95
N THR A 58 -7.17 9.46 -11.79
CA THR A 58 -7.86 9.69 -10.51
C THR A 58 -7.57 8.55 -9.53
N GLU A 59 -7.66 7.30 -9.97
CA GLU A 59 -7.31 6.11 -9.18
C GLU A 59 -5.82 6.14 -8.76
N ILE A 60 -4.91 6.56 -9.66
CA ILE A 60 -3.49 6.74 -9.32
C ILE A 60 -3.31 7.81 -8.24
N ARG A 61 -3.97 8.96 -8.38
CA ARG A 61 -3.92 10.04 -7.38
C ARG A 61 -4.49 9.59 -6.04
N ALA A 62 -5.47 8.69 -6.05
CA ALA A 62 -6.02 8.04 -4.86
C ALA A 62 -5.14 6.88 -4.33
N GLY A 63 -4.03 6.53 -5.00
CA GLY A 63 -3.12 5.46 -4.60
C GLY A 63 -3.55 4.06 -5.07
N ASN A 64 -4.64 3.92 -5.81
CA ASN A 64 -5.14 2.66 -6.33
C ASN A 64 -4.45 2.28 -7.65
N LYS A 65 -3.23 1.75 -7.55
CA LYS A 65 -2.41 1.33 -8.71
C LYS A 65 -2.95 0.10 -9.45
N LEU A 66 -3.97 -0.57 -8.90
CA LEU A 66 -4.59 -1.76 -9.49
C LEU A 66 -5.83 -1.42 -10.32
N LEU A 67 -6.21 -0.14 -10.41
CA LEU A 67 -7.31 0.35 -11.26
C LEU A 67 -8.65 -0.37 -11.04
N LYS A 68 -8.91 -0.86 -9.81
CA LYS A 68 -10.06 -1.73 -9.50
C LYS A 68 -11.44 -1.10 -9.75
N GLY A 69 -11.52 0.22 -9.87
CA GLY A 69 -12.76 0.95 -10.17
C GLY A 69 -13.02 1.16 -11.66
N ILE A 70 -12.19 0.60 -12.55
CA ILE A 70 -12.25 0.84 -13.98
C ILE A 70 -12.47 -0.48 -14.71
N GLU A 71 -13.58 -0.57 -15.44
CA GLU A 71 -13.83 -1.68 -16.36
C GLU A 71 -12.89 -1.56 -17.58
N LEU A 72 -11.80 -2.32 -17.54
CA LEU A 72 -10.82 -2.43 -18.62
C LEU A 72 -11.04 -3.72 -19.40
N SER A 73 -11.03 -3.63 -20.73
CA SER A 73 -11.01 -4.81 -21.59
C SER A 73 -9.64 -5.49 -21.55
N ALA A 74 -9.58 -6.73 -22.05
CA ALA A 74 -8.32 -7.49 -22.12
C ALA A 74 -7.24 -6.77 -22.96
N ASP A 75 -7.66 -6.12 -24.05
CA ASP A 75 -6.74 -5.37 -24.93
C ASP A 75 -6.22 -4.10 -24.24
N GLU A 76 -7.07 -3.42 -23.48
CA GLU A 76 -6.69 -2.22 -22.72
C GLU A 76 -5.74 -2.56 -21.56
N LEU A 77 -5.98 -3.69 -20.89
CA LEU A 77 -5.07 -4.22 -19.86
C LEU A 77 -3.68 -4.53 -20.44
N LYS A 78 -3.64 -5.13 -21.62
CA LYS A 78 -2.39 -5.41 -22.34
C LYS A 78 -1.65 -4.13 -22.70
N ILE A 79 -2.35 -3.12 -23.24
CA ILE A 79 -1.80 -1.80 -23.55
C ILE A 79 -1.16 -1.15 -22.30
N LEU A 80 -1.85 -1.18 -21.17
CA LEU A 80 -1.35 -0.61 -19.91
C LEU A 80 -0.12 -1.37 -19.39
N ASN A 81 -0.13 -2.70 -19.48
CA ASN A 81 1.02 -3.51 -19.11
C ASN A 81 2.25 -3.23 -20.00
N ASP A 82 2.06 -3.16 -21.31
CA ASP A 82 3.11 -2.87 -22.28
C ASP A 82 3.65 -1.43 -22.13
N ALA A 83 2.81 -0.49 -21.68
CA ALA A 83 3.20 0.87 -21.27
C ALA A 83 3.97 0.92 -19.94
N GLY A 84 4.27 -0.23 -19.32
CA GLY A 84 5.02 -0.30 -18.07
C GLY A 84 4.25 0.21 -16.85
N TYR A 85 2.92 0.34 -16.98
CA TYR A 85 2.06 0.92 -15.94
C TYR A 85 2.09 0.12 -14.63
N PHE A 86 2.12 -1.21 -14.74
CA PHE A 86 2.15 -2.12 -13.59
C PHE A 86 3.57 -2.52 -13.14
N ASP A 87 4.61 -2.05 -13.84
CA ASP A 87 6.00 -2.51 -13.66
C ASP A 87 6.65 -1.97 -12.35
N LYS A 88 6.02 -0.99 -11.70
CA LYS A 88 6.42 -0.51 -10.35
C LYS A 88 5.91 -1.38 -9.19
N VAL A 89 5.13 -2.44 -9.44
CA VAL A 89 4.65 -3.37 -8.39
C VAL A 89 5.63 -4.54 -8.17
N THR A 90 6.63 -4.73 -9.05
CA THR A 90 7.56 -5.87 -9.02
C THR A 90 9.01 -5.50 -8.63
N LYS A 91 9.37 -4.22 -8.47
CA LYS A 91 10.74 -3.78 -8.11
C LYS A 91 10.92 -3.46 -6.61
N VAL A 92 10.45 -4.33 -5.72
CA VAL A 92 10.85 -4.31 -4.29
C VAL A 92 11.61 -5.57 -3.86
N ASP A 93 11.69 -6.61 -4.70
CA ASP A 93 12.27 -7.92 -4.31
C ASP A 93 13.71 -8.19 -4.79
N LYS A 94 14.53 -7.17 -5.06
CA LYS A 94 15.97 -7.39 -5.35
C LYS A 94 16.90 -6.55 -4.51
N VAL A 95 16.85 -6.73 -3.20
CA VAL A 95 18.04 -6.66 -2.33
C VAL A 95 17.94 -7.77 -1.29
N GLY A 96 18.96 -8.64 -1.23
CA GLY A 96 19.23 -9.48 -0.07
C GLY A 96 18.94 -10.97 -0.23
N LYS A 97 19.90 -11.69 -0.81
CA LYS A 97 20.02 -13.15 -0.68
C LYS A 97 20.71 -13.46 0.65
N SER A 98 19.97 -13.91 1.67
CA SER A 98 20.44 -14.89 2.67
C SER A 98 19.30 -15.25 3.63
N GLY A 99 19.14 -16.54 3.90
CA GLY A 99 18.25 -17.08 4.94
C GLY A 99 16.99 -17.73 4.39
N ASN A 100 17.00 -19.07 4.31
CA ASN A 100 15.78 -19.88 4.23
C ASN A 100 14.87 -19.53 5.43
N VAL A 101 13.83 -18.75 5.19
CA VAL A 101 12.67 -18.67 6.07
C VAL A 101 11.47 -18.84 5.15
N ALA A 102 10.64 -19.84 5.45
CA ALA A 102 9.39 -20.09 4.73
C ALA A 102 8.67 -18.76 4.48
N LYS A 103 8.39 -18.47 3.21
CA LYS A 103 7.71 -17.24 2.78
C LYS A 103 6.32 -17.26 3.41
N ALA A 104 6.18 -16.69 4.60
CA ALA A 104 4.88 -16.47 5.22
C ALA A 104 4.07 -15.64 4.22
N SER A 105 3.03 -16.25 3.66
CA SER A 105 2.12 -15.56 2.75
C SER A 105 1.63 -14.30 3.45
N GLU A 106 1.78 -13.14 2.80
CA GLU A 106 1.28 -11.87 3.35
C GLU A 106 -0.21 -12.01 3.67
N LEU A 107 -0.57 -11.72 4.92
CA LEU A 107 -1.95 -11.80 5.36
C LEU A 107 -2.70 -10.58 4.85
N LYS A 108 -4.00 -10.78 4.60
CA LYS A 108 -4.88 -9.77 4.00
C LYS A 108 -6.11 -9.59 4.89
N PHE A 109 -6.73 -8.44 4.80
CA PHE A 109 -8.12 -8.31 5.25
C PHE A 109 -9.01 -9.18 4.36
N GLY A 110 -10.17 -9.61 4.88
CA GLY A 110 -11.06 -10.50 4.14
C GLY A 110 -11.55 -9.94 2.80
N ASN A 111 -11.52 -8.62 2.59
CA ASN A 111 -11.68 -7.98 1.28
C ASN A 111 -11.14 -6.54 1.28
N THR A 112 -11.17 -5.88 0.12
CA THR A 112 -10.70 -4.49 -0.05
C THR A 112 -11.51 -3.50 0.78
N GLU A 113 -12.84 -3.64 0.84
CA GLU A 113 -13.73 -2.74 1.61
C GLU A 113 -13.42 -2.77 3.12
N LYS A 114 -13.12 -3.95 3.67
CA LYS A 114 -12.71 -4.12 5.07
C LYS A 114 -11.37 -3.44 5.32
N LEU A 115 -10.41 -3.54 4.40
CA LEU A 115 -9.12 -2.86 4.52
C LEU A 115 -9.30 -1.33 4.50
N GLU A 116 -10.04 -0.80 3.53
CA GLU A 116 -10.22 0.65 3.36
C GLU A 116 -11.03 1.25 4.51
N SER A 117 -12.14 0.62 4.89
CA SER A 117 -12.95 1.08 6.03
C SER A 117 -12.18 1.03 7.35
N HIS A 118 -11.24 0.08 7.50
CA HIS A 118 -10.35 0.02 8.66
C HIS A 118 -9.29 1.13 8.63
N PHE A 119 -8.67 1.34 7.46
CA PHE A 119 -7.70 2.42 7.26
C PHE A 119 -8.31 3.82 7.53
N ILE A 120 -9.53 4.09 7.06
CA ILE A 120 -10.21 5.37 7.32
C ILE A 120 -10.41 5.61 8.83
N LYS A 121 -10.70 4.55 9.59
CA LYS A 121 -10.95 4.63 11.04
C LYS A 121 -9.67 4.75 11.86
N HIS A 122 -8.63 4.02 11.49
CA HIS A 122 -7.47 3.80 12.35
C HIS A 122 -6.13 4.26 11.75
N GLY A 123 -6.04 4.53 10.45
CA GLY A 123 -4.81 4.95 9.78
C GLY A 123 -4.22 6.25 10.36
N GLY A 124 -5.07 7.16 10.81
CA GLY A 124 -4.65 8.41 11.47
C GLY A 124 -3.93 8.22 12.81
N GLU A 125 -4.15 7.08 13.49
CA GLU A 125 -3.50 6.78 14.78
C GLU A 125 -1.98 6.66 14.67
N PHE A 126 -1.50 6.35 13.47
CA PHE A 126 -0.09 6.24 13.11
C PHE A 126 0.55 7.58 12.74
N GLY A 127 -0.14 8.70 13.00
CA GLY A 127 0.42 10.04 12.82
C GLY A 127 0.74 10.39 11.36
N GLY A 128 -0.06 9.87 10.42
CA GLY A 128 0.14 10.11 8.99
C GLY A 128 1.23 9.27 8.33
N THR A 129 1.74 8.23 9.01
CA THR A 129 2.74 7.30 8.43
C THR A 129 2.27 6.66 7.13
N TYR A 130 0.97 6.41 7.00
CA TYR A 130 0.37 5.74 5.84
C TYR A 130 -0.48 6.73 5.05
N SER A 131 -0.19 6.85 3.77
CA SER A 131 -0.93 7.76 2.87
C SER A 131 -2.16 7.09 2.27
N ASN A 132 -2.22 5.76 2.29
CA ASN A 132 -3.29 4.96 1.68
C ASN A 132 -3.40 3.58 2.36
N ALA A 133 -4.48 2.86 2.02
CA ALA A 133 -4.79 1.56 2.62
C ALA A 133 -3.80 0.45 2.22
N VAL A 134 -3.09 0.58 1.10
CA VAL A 134 -2.06 -0.40 0.66
C VAL A 134 -0.81 -0.28 1.53
N GLU A 135 -0.32 0.93 1.77
CA GLU A 135 0.79 1.18 2.70
C GLU A 135 0.44 0.75 4.13
N TYR A 136 -0.80 1.01 4.54
CA TYR A 136 -1.34 0.56 5.81
C TYR A 136 -1.33 -0.98 5.95
N LEU A 137 -1.73 -1.71 4.91
CA LEU A 137 -1.64 -3.17 4.88
C LEU A 137 -0.18 -3.66 4.93
N ALA A 138 0.73 -2.97 4.26
CA ALA A 138 2.16 -3.28 4.35
C ALA A 138 2.70 -3.06 5.77
N GLY A 139 2.23 -2.03 6.47
CA GLY A 139 2.47 -1.80 7.90
C GLY A 139 2.00 -2.97 8.77
N ALA A 140 0.76 -3.41 8.57
CA ALA A 140 0.22 -4.57 9.29
C ALA A 140 1.06 -5.84 9.03
N ASN A 141 1.45 -6.11 7.78
CA ASN A 141 2.31 -7.24 7.43
C ASN A 141 3.73 -7.11 8.01
N ASN A 142 4.26 -5.89 8.16
CA ASN A 142 5.52 -5.66 8.86
C ASN A 142 5.42 -6.08 10.34
N VAL A 143 4.31 -5.78 11.00
CA VAL A 143 4.05 -6.20 12.39
C VAL A 143 3.85 -7.72 12.48
N ILE A 144 3.16 -8.34 11.52
CA ILE A 144 3.03 -9.81 11.47
C ILE A 144 4.40 -10.48 11.32
N LYS A 145 5.27 -9.92 10.46
CA LYS A 145 6.59 -10.50 10.16
C LYS A 145 7.60 -10.30 11.29
N ASN A 146 7.60 -9.13 11.94
CA ASN A 146 8.66 -8.73 12.86
C ASN A 146 8.18 -8.52 14.31
N GLY A 147 6.87 -8.62 14.56
CA GLY A 147 6.28 -8.46 15.88
C GLY A 147 6.24 -9.77 16.66
N THR A 148 5.93 -9.66 17.95
CA THR A 148 5.71 -10.80 18.83
C THR A 148 4.32 -11.37 18.58
N LYS A 149 4.24 -12.64 18.18
CA LYS A 149 2.99 -13.36 18.04
C LYS A 149 2.41 -13.65 19.43
N VAL A 150 1.12 -13.37 19.61
CA VAL A 150 0.39 -13.50 20.88
C VAL A 150 -0.97 -14.14 20.63
N GLN A 151 -1.57 -14.68 21.69
CA GLN A 151 -2.97 -15.09 21.68
C GLN A 151 -3.78 -14.30 22.70
N TYR A 152 -5.04 -14.05 22.40
CA TYR A 152 -5.94 -13.31 23.27
C TYR A 152 -7.37 -13.79 23.10
N ASN A 153 -8.17 -13.66 24.15
CA ASN A 153 -9.59 -14.00 24.11
C ASN A 153 -10.39 -12.80 23.56
N TYR A 154 -11.16 -13.03 22.50
CA TYR A 154 -12.06 -12.05 21.93
C TYR A 154 -13.45 -12.65 21.79
N LYS A 155 -14.40 -12.12 22.57
CA LYS A 155 -15.80 -12.59 22.59
C LYS A 155 -15.94 -14.10 22.84
N GLY A 156 -15.05 -14.69 23.65
CA GLY A 156 -15.07 -16.13 23.97
C GLY A 156 -14.26 -17.01 23.01
N GLU A 157 -13.69 -16.43 21.95
CA GLU A 157 -12.85 -17.14 21.00
C GLU A 157 -11.37 -16.77 21.18
N LEU A 158 -10.49 -17.78 21.12
CA LEU A 158 -9.05 -17.56 21.10
C LEU A 158 -8.63 -17.06 19.72
N ARG A 159 -8.06 -15.84 19.67
CA ARG A 159 -7.58 -15.21 18.44
C ARG A 159 -6.07 -15.04 18.47
N THR A 160 -5.48 -15.00 17.27
CA THR A 160 -4.05 -14.74 17.09
C THR A 160 -3.85 -13.26 16.82
N GLY A 161 -2.86 -12.66 17.49
CA GLY A 161 -2.43 -11.30 17.25
C GLY A 161 -0.92 -11.19 17.15
N TYR A 162 -0.46 -10.02 16.73
CA TYR A 162 0.95 -9.66 16.58
C TYR A 162 1.15 -8.28 17.16
N VAL A 163 2.18 -8.11 17.99
CA VAL A 163 2.46 -6.84 18.66
C VAL A 163 3.87 -6.36 18.35
N LYS A 164 4.01 -5.04 18.13
CA LYS A 164 5.30 -4.37 18.02
C LYS A 164 5.31 -3.12 18.87
N PHE A 165 6.37 -2.90 19.64
CA PHE A 165 6.54 -1.63 20.37
C PHE A 165 6.70 -0.48 19.38
N MET A 166 5.91 0.58 19.57
CA MET A 166 5.94 1.77 18.71
C MET A 166 6.76 2.89 19.36
N LYS A 167 6.31 3.35 20.53
CA LYS A 167 6.94 4.46 21.27
C LYS A 167 6.41 4.53 22.69
N ASN A 168 7.09 5.25 23.56
CA ASN A 168 6.49 5.67 24.82
C ASN A 168 5.55 6.85 24.58
N SER A 169 4.40 6.84 25.24
CA SER A 169 3.46 7.96 25.18
C SER A 169 4.00 9.14 26.00
N SER A 170 4.36 10.23 25.34
CA SER A 170 4.69 11.51 25.99
C SER A 170 3.44 12.36 26.21
N LEU A 171 2.45 11.82 26.92
CA LEU A 171 1.29 12.62 27.31
C LEU A 171 1.72 13.58 28.41
N THR A 172 1.50 14.86 28.20
CA THR A 172 1.63 15.90 29.23
C THR A 172 0.25 16.43 29.61
N ASN A 173 0.08 16.82 30.86
CA ASN A 173 -1.10 17.58 31.24
C ASN A 173 -0.99 19.02 30.69
N PRO A 174 -2.04 19.87 30.79
CA PRO A 174 -1.98 21.27 30.32
C PRO A 174 -0.87 22.12 30.94
N LYS A 175 -0.23 21.65 32.02
CA LYS A 175 0.89 22.29 32.70
C LYS A 175 2.26 21.77 32.22
N GLY A 176 2.29 20.97 31.15
CA GLY A 176 3.52 20.36 30.62
C GLY A 176 4.08 19.22 31.47
N VAL A 177 3.38 18.79 32.52
CA VAL A 177 3.87 17.71 33.40
C VAL A 177 3.60 16.36 32.73
N PRO A 178 4.62 15.50 32.57
CA PRO A 178 4.44 14.15 32.05
C PRO A 178 3.41 13.38 32.89
N ILE A 179 2.35 12.95 32.24
CA ILE A 179 1.40 11.99 32.81
C ILE A 179 2.04 10.61 32.65
N LYS A 180 1.86 9.71 33.63
CA LYS A 180 2.40 8.34 33.62
C LYS A 180 2.35 7.75 32.20
N SER A 181 3.53 7.59 31.60
CA SER A 181 3.67 7.21 30.19
C SER A 181 3.32 5.74 30.02
N TYR A 182 2.34 5.46 29.16
CA TYR A 182 2.12 4.10 28.70
C TYR A 182 2.89 3.91 27.40
N ALA A 183 3.55 2.76 27.24
CA ALA A 183 4.02 2.33 25.93
C ALA A 183 2.85 2.30 24.95
N LYS A 184 3.09 2.68 23.70
CA LYS A 184 2.18 2.48 22.58
C LYS A 184 2.69 1.33 21.75
N PHE A 185 1.78 0.49 21.30
CA PHE A 185 2.06 -0.70 20.53
C PHE A 185 1.29 -0.65 19.22
N GLU A 186 1.94 -1.07 18.15
CA GLU A 186 1.23 -1.49 16.96
C GLU A 186 0.67 -2.89 17.20
N PHE A 187 -0.62 -3.07 17.00
CA PHE A 187 -1.29 -4.34 17.22
C PHE A 187 -2.06 -4.76 15.99
N VAL A 188 -1.82 -6.00 15.53
CA VAL A 188 -2.57 -6.66 14.46
C VAL A 188 -3.30 -7.85 15.04
N GLY A 189 -4.60 -7.98 14.76
CA GLY A 189 -5.41 -9.15 15.13
C GLY A 189 -5.90 -9.89 13.89
N THR A 190 -5.99 -11.22 13.98
CA THR A 190 -6.42 -12.10 12.89
C THR A 190 -7.60 -12.97 13.31
N ASN A 191 -8.36 -13.48 12.33
CA ASN A 191 -9.33 -14.54 12.56
C ASN A 191 -8.70 -15.94 12.36
N ASN A 192 -9.49 -16.98 12.60
CA ASN A 192 -9.04 -18.37 12.49
C ASN A 192 -8.73 -18.80 11.05
N LEU A 193 -9.07 -17.99 10.05
CA LEU A 193 -8.72 -18.18 8.64
C LEU A 193 -7.43 -17.44 8.26
N GLY A 194 -6.79 -16.75 9.21
CA GLY A 194 -5.59 -15.94 8.96
C GLY A 194 -5.87 -14.58 8.31
N GLU A 195 -7.13 -14.15 8.22
CA GLU A 195 -7.45 -12.81 7.71
C GLU A 195 -7.21 -11.77 8.80
N ILE A 196 -6.62 -10.63 8.42
CA ILE A 196 -6.49 -9.47 9.29
C ILE A 196 -7.89 -8.92 9.58
N THR A 197 -8.20 -8.78 10.87
CA THR A 197 -9.46 -8.20 11.36
C THR A 197 -9.26 -6.83 11.97
N THR A 198 -8.04 -6.52 12.42
CA THR A 198 -7.70 -5.21 12.97
C THR A 198 -6.21 -4.92 12.85
N TYR A 199 -5.87 -3.64 12.69
CA TYR A 199 -4.52 -3.10 12.80
C TYR A 199 -4.60 -1.71 13.42
N HIS A 200 -4.06 -1.42 14.59
CA HIS A 200 -4.21 -0.09 15.19
C HIS A 200 -3.13 0.18 16.24
N VAL A 201 -3.08 1.40 16.77
CA VAL A 201 -2.14 1.78 17.84
C VAL A 201 -2.84 1.65 19.18
N GLU A 202 -2.41 0.67 19.98
CA GLU A 202 -2.92 0.47 21.33
C GLU A 202 -2.06 1.13 22.40
N SER A 203 -2.72 1.64 23.44
CA SER A 203 -2.01 2.02 24.67
C SER A 203 -1.67 0.76 25.47
N GLY A 204 -0.55 0.77 26.18
CA GLY A 204 -0.12 -0.36 27.00
C GLY A 204 -1.18 -0.79 28.01
N LYS A 205 -1.90 0.16 28.62
CA LYS A 205 -3.00 -0.15 29.55
C LYS A 205 -4.10 -0.97 28.88
N THR A 206 -4.54 -0.58 27.67
CA THR A 206 -5.59 -1.30 26.94
C THR A 206 -5.07 -2.63 26.43
N PHE A 207 -3.87 -2.62 25.85
CA PHE A 207 -3.18 -3.80 25.34
C PHE A 207 -3.00 -4.88 26.42
N TRP A 208 -2.54 -4.52 27.61
CA TRP A 208 -2.37 -5.49 28.70
C TRP A 208 -3.68 -6.10 29.16
N LYS A 209 -4.75 -5.29 29.21
CA LYS A 209 -6.09 -5.79 29.52
C LYS A 209 -6.59 -6.75 28.45
N LEU A 210 -6.31 -6.47 27.18
CA LEU A 210 -6.67 -7.35 26.07
C LEU A 210 -6.00 -8.73 26.24
N LEU A 211 -4.69 -8.76 26.51
CA LEU A 211 -3.95 -10.02 26.62
C LEU A 211 -4.24 -10.79 27.91
N ASN A 212 -4.54 -10.11 29.01
CA ASN A 212 -4.59 -10.71 30.34
C ASN A 212 -6.02 -10.73 30.93
N ASN A 213 -7.03 -10.98 30.09
CA ASN A 213 -8.43 -11.14 30.51
C ASN A 213 -8.92 -9.97 31.39
N GLY A 214 -8.67 -8.74 30.96
CA GLY A 214 -9.08 -7.52 31.64
C GLY A 214 -8.13 -7.02 32.72
N LYS A 215 -7.07 -7.77 33.05
CA LYS A 215 -6.06 -7.38 34.03
C LYS A 215 -4.96 -6.53 33.37
N ASN A 216 -4.52 -5.47 34.03
CA ASN A 216 -3.44 -4.62 33.52
C ASN A 216 -2.06 -5.14 34.00
N ILE A 217 -1.63 -6.27 33.46
CA ILE A 217 -0.35 -6.91 33.79
C ILE A 217 0.62 -6.66 32.62
N PRO A 218 1.75 -5.97 32.83
CA PRO A 218 2.67 -5.58 31.76
C PRO A 218 3.59 -6.73 31.33
N VAL A 219 2.99 -7.87 30.98
CA VAL A 219 3.66 -9.08 30.53
C VAL A 219 3.06 -9.48 29.18
N ILE A 220 3.93 -9.68 28.19
CA ILE A 220 3.58 -10.34 26.92
C ILE A 220 3.95 -11.81 27.09
N ASN A 221 3.01 -12.71 26.82
CA ASN A 221 3.28 -14.14 26.68
C ASN A 221 3.31 -14.47 25.18
N PRO A 222 4.49 -14.61 24.57
CA PRO A 222 4.59 -14.98 23.17
C PRO A 222 4.05 -16.39 22.94
N VAL A 223 3.55 -16.63 21.74
CA VAL A 223 3.25 -17.98 21.25
C VAL A 223 4.13 -18.27 20.04
N GLU A 224 4.52 -19.53 19.89
CA GLU A 224 5.24 -20.03 18.71
C GLU A 224 4.32 -20.08 17.47
#